data_AF-A0A829EZ49-F1
#
_entry.id   AF-A0A829EZ49-F1
#
_cell.length_a   1.000
_cell.length_b   1.000
_cell.length_c   1.000
_cell.angle_alpha   90.00
_cell.angle_beta   90.00
_cell.angle_gamma   90.00
#
_symmetry.space_group_name_H-M   'P 1'
#
loop_
_entity.id
_entity.type
_entity.pdbx_description
1 polymer ?
#
loop_
_entity_poly.entity_id
_entity_poly.type
_entity_poly.pdbx_seq_one_letter_code
_entity_poly.pdbx_strand_id
1 'polypeptide(L)'
;MYQNYTINQLCLPIDLEIKLEENDFAHAIVQFVDSIPDEVFLPYYQSMGRPQYHPRMLLSIILCAYIQGVYSGRQIQNMLIDSIRMRYLSQEQFPNFRTINRFRVHPIMNDILDHSFVQFRELLVQSGLISGSALYIDGTKIEADANKYSFVWKKSILKYKDSLDQKALENYQQMVETKILPELIDDLKDELSIEEIERIRQSLEEKENQLIEAIDQTETVEGG
;
A
#
# COMPACT_ATOMS: atom_id res chain seq x y z
N MET A 1 16.37 -35.48 19.02
CA MET A 1 17.16 -35.44 17.77
C MET A 1 16.92 -34.07 17.16
N TYR A 2 17.97 -33.28 16.91
CA TYR A 2 17.83 -31.95 16.30
C TYR A 2 17.99 -32.06 14.79
N GLN A 3 17.26 -31.24 14.04
CA GLN A 3 17.55 -31.04 12.63
C GLN A 3 18.88 -30.28 12.51
N ASN A 4 19.76 -30.74 11.62
CA ASN A 4 21.01 -30.04 11.33
C ASN A 4 20.67 -28.67 10.73
N TYR A 5 21.06 -27.61 11.43
CA TYR A 5 20.86 -26.22 11.01
C TYR A 5 22.14 -25.70 10.37
N THR A 6 22.07 -25.30 9.11
CA THR A 6 23.19 -24.66 8.40
C THR A 6 22.65 -23.50 7.59
N ILE A 7 23.10 -22.28 7.90
CA ILE A 7 22.60 -21.04 7.28
C ILE A 7 22.95 -20.97 5.78
N ASN A 8 24.10 -21.51 5.40
CA ASN A 8 24.65 -21.37 4.05
C ASN A 8 24.23 -22.49 3.09
N GLN A 9 23.07 -23.11 3.32
CA GLN A 9 22.55 -24.15 2.43
C GLN A 9 21.95 -23.50 1.18
N LEU A 10 22.37 -23.98 0.00
CA LEU A 10 21.78 -23.56 -1.28
C LEU A 10 20.33 -23.99 -1.36
N CYS A 11 19.43 -23.04 -1.62
CA CYS A 11 18.00 -23.23 -1.77
C CYS A 11 17.56 -22.75 -3.15
N LEU A 12 16.63 -23.47 -3.78
CA LEU A 12 15.98 -22.99 -4.99
C LEU A 12 15.06 -21.80 -4.66
N PRO A 13 14.90 -20.82 -5.58
CA PRO A 13 13.89 -19.79 -5.43
C PRO A 13 12.51 -20.48 -5.42
N ILE A 14 11.82 -20.36 -4.29
CA ILE A 14 10.48 -20.91 -4.08
C ILE A 14 9.45 -19.86 -4.51
N ASP A 15 8.39 -20.31 -5.17
CA ASP A 15 7.20 -19.51 -5.39
C ASP A 15 6.61 -19.09 -4.03
N LEU A 16 6.49 -17.78 -3.82
CA LEU A 16 6.02 -17.23 -2.55
C LEU A 16 4.57 -17.63 -2.26
N GLU A 17 3.79 -17.95 -3.30
CA GLU A 17 2.41 -18.41 -3.14
C GLU A 17 2.33 -19.66 -2.27
N ILE A 18 3.30 -20.58 -2.41
CA ILE A 18 3.35 -21.85 -1.66
C ILE A 18 3.56 -21.63 -0.15
N LYS A 19 4.06 -20.45 0.24
CA LYS A 19 4.29 -20.12 1.66
C LYS A 19 3.08 -19.51 2.35
N LEU A 20 2.07 -19.08 1.60
CA LEU A 20 0.85 -18.49 2.16
C LEU A 20 -0.16 -19.58 2.49
N GLU A 21 -0.93 -19.38 3.55
CA GLU A 21 -2.06 -20.25 3.85
C GLU A 21 -3.21 -19.97 2.87
N GLU A 22 -3.98 -21.01 2.50
CA GLU A 22 -5.07 -20.88 1.53
C GLU A 22 -6.13 -19.82 1.92
N ASN A 23 -6.30 -19.57 3.23
CA ASN A 23 -7.22 -18.57 3.79
C ASN A 23 -6.54 -17.23 4.13
N ASP A 24 -5.33 -16.97 3.66
CA ASP A 24 -4.65 -15.70 3.92
C ASP A 24 -5.35 -14.54 3.18
N PHE A 25 -5.48 -13.39 3.86
CA PHE A 25 -6.11 -12.20 3.30
C PHE A 25 -5.36 -11.66 2.07
N ALA A 26 -4.08 -12.01 1.87
CA ALA A 26 -3.34 -11.67 0.66
C ALA A 26 -4.05 -12.17 -0.61
N HIS A 27 -4.64 -13.36 -0.59
CA HIS A 27 -5.41 -13.89 -1.73
C HIS A 27 -6.69 -13.08 -1.96
N ALA A 28 -7.36 -12.66 -0.88
CA ALA A 28 -8.54 -11.80 -0.98
C ALA A 28 -8.19 -10.42 -1.59
N ILE A 29 -7.02 -9.86 -1.29
CA ILE A 29 -6.55 -8.62 -1.90
C ILE A 29 -6.36 -8.80 -3.42
N VAL A 30 -5.71 -9.89 -3.84
CA VAL A 30 -5.50 -10.17 -5.28
C VAL A 30 -6.84 -10.28 -5.99
N GLN A 31 -7.77 -11.09 -5.46
CA GLN A 31 -9.11 -11.26 -6.03
C GLN A 31 -9.88 -9.93 -6.12
N PHE A 32 -9.78 -9.11 -5.08
CA PHE A 32 -10.42 -7.79 -5.06
C PHE A 32 -9.85 -6.86 -6.12
N VAL A 33 -8.52 -6.71 -6.16
CA VAL A 33 -7.87 -5.82 -7.12
C VAL A 33 -8.08 -6.31 -8.55
N ASP A 34 -8.15 -7.62 -8.77
CA ASP A 34 -8.42 -8.19 -10.08
C ASP A 34 -9.84 -7.96 -10.58
N SER A 35 -10.80 -7.79 -9.66
CA SER A 35 -12.18 -7.45 -10.00
C SER A 35 -12.36 -6.00 -10.52
N ILE A 36 -11.38 -5.12 -10.30
CA ILE A 36 -11.45 -3.72 -10.74
C ILE A 36 -11.09 -3.66 -12.23
N PRO A 37 -11.93 -3.03 -13.09
CA PRO A 37 -11.65 -2.92 -14.51
C PRO A 37 -10.45 -2.01 -14.77
N ASP A 38 -9.62 -2.36 -15.77
CA ASP A 38 -8.39 -1.62 -16.11
C ASP A 38 -8.65 -0.16 -16.51
N GLU A 39 -9.84 0.13 -17.02
CA GLU A 39 -10.30 1.45 -17.41
C GLU A 39 -10.18 2.48 -16.27
N VAL A 40 -10.37 2.03 -15.03
CA VAL A 40 -10.28 2.86 -13.81
C VAL A 40 -8.84 3.34 -13.58
N PHE A 41 -7.85 2.57 -14.02
CA PHE A 41 -6.43 2.88 -13.84
C PHE A 41 -5.79 3.60 -15.02
N LEU A 42 -6.46 3.67 -16.18
CA LEU A 42 -5.97 4.38 -17.37
C LEU A 42 -5.46 5.80 -17.08
N PRO A 43 -6.13 6.63 -16.26
CA PRO A 43 -5.68 7.99 -15.99
C PRO A 43 -4.35 8.09 -15.23
N TYR A 44 -3.92 7.01 -14.57
CA TYR A 44 -2.65 6.98 -13.85
C TYR A 44 -1.45 6.77 -14.79
N TYR A 45 -1.65 6.09 -15.92
CA TYR A 45 -0.56 5.76 -16.83
C TYR A 45 -0.04 6.99 -17.56
N GLN A 46 1.26 7.21 -17.45
CA GLN A 46 1.97 8.21 -18.24
C GLN A 46 2.43 7.60 -19.57
N SER A 47 2.23 8.34 -20.67
CA SER A 47 2.66 7.91 -22.01
C SER A 47 4.16 8.06 -22.24
N MET A 48 4.86 8.84 -21.41
CA MET A 48 6.27 9.20 -21.58
C MET A 48 7.03 9.10 -20.25
N GLY A 49 8.32 8.77 -20.32
CA GLY A 49 9.21 8.71 -19.16
C GLY A 49 9.57 7.28 -18.74
N ARG A 50 10.07 7.14 -17.51
CA ARG A 50 10.45 5.84 -16.95
C ARG A 50 9.17 5.00 -16.72
N PRO A 51 9.18 3.69 -17.07
CA PRO A 51 8.06 2.80 -16.77
C PRO A 51 7.67 2.90 -15.29
N GLN A 52 6.40 3.19 -15.06
CA GLN A 52 5.86 3.27 -13.72
C GLN A 52 5.52 1.87 -13.21
N TYR A 53 5.46 1.74 -11.89
CA TYR A 53 4.92 0.54 -11.26
C TYR A 53 3.44 0.39 -11.59
N HIS A 54 2.97 -0.85 -11.69
CA HIS A 54 1.57 -1.11 -12.03
C HIS A 54 0.63 -0.58 -10.93
N PRO A 55 -0.41 0.20 -11.25
CA PRO A 55 -1.32 0.79 -10.26
C PRO A 55 -2.06 -0.27 -9.43
N ARG A 56 -2.44 -1.41 -10.02
CA ARG A 56 -2.96 -2.58 -9.27
C ARG A 56 -2.00 -3.04 -8.17
N MET A 57 -0.71 -3.18 -8.47
CA MET A 57 0.30 -3.58 -7.49
C MET A 57 0.40 -2.56 -6.36
N LEU A 58 0.45 -1.26 -6.71
CA LEU A 58 0.51 -0.18 -5.72
C LEU A 58 -0.74 -0.17 -4.81
N LEU A 59 -1.92 -0.42 -5.37
CA LEU A 59 -3.16 -0.57 -4.61
C LEU A 59 -3.11 -1.79 -3.68
N SER A 60 -2.66 -2.95 -4.17
CA SER A 60 -2.55 -4.18 -3.38
C SER A 60 -1.65 -4.02 -2.16
N ILE A 61 -0.48 -3.41 -2.32
CA ILE A 61 0.47 -3.21 -1.20
C ILE A 61 -0.08 -2.22 -0.17
N ILE A 62 -0.81 -1.18 -0.59
CA ILE A 62 -1.40 -0.20 0.33
C ILE A 62 -2.55 -0.85 1.13
N LEU A 63 -3.43 -1.59 0.46
CA LEU A 63 -4.49 -2.34 1.14
C LEU A 63 -3.91 -3.32 2.16
N CYS A 64 -2.86 -4.06 1.79
CA CYS A 64 -2.17 -4.99 2.68
C CYS A 64 -1.56 -4.30 3.91
N ALA A 65 -1.00 -3.12 3.73
CA ALA A 65 -0.43 -2.33 4.82
C ALA A 65 -1.51 -1.82 5.78
N TYR A 66 -2.63 -1.34 5.24
CA TYR A 66 -3.73 -0.77 6.04
C TYR A 66 -4.43 -1.82 6.88
N ILE A 67 -4.58 -3.05 6.37
CA ILE A 67 -5.08 -4.19 7.15
C ILE A 67 -4.16 -4.47 8.35
N GLN A 68 -2.85 -4.35 8.15
CA GLN A 68 -1.83 -4.58 9.19
C GLN A 68 -1.63 -3.35 10.09
N GLY A 69 -2.39 -2.27 9.88
CA GLY A 69 -2.31 -1.05 10.69
C GLY A 69 -1.06 -0.19 10.42
N VAL A 70 -0.43 -0.35 9.26
CA VAL A 70 0.77 0.39 8.86
C VAL A 70 0.39 1.47 7.84
N TYR A 71 0.68 2.72 8.16
CA TYR A 71 0.23 3.89 7.37
C TYR A 71 1.37 4.77 6.85
N SER A 72 2.56 4.63 7.44
CA SER A 72 3.77 5.37 7.07
C SER A 72 4.35 4.84 5.77
N GLY A 73 4.68 5.72 4.81
CA GLY A 73 5.23 5.31 3.51
C GLY A 73 6.52 4.51 3.66
N ARG A 74 7.38 4.90 4.62
CA ARG A 74 8.64 4.22 4.93
C ARG A 74 8.43 2.85 5.55
N GLN A 75 7.46 2.73 6.46
CA GLN A 75 7.13 1.44 7.04
C GLN A 75 6.58 0.49 5.98
N ILE A 76 5.76 0.97 5.04
CA ILE A 76 5.29 0.16 3.90
C ILE A 76 6.48 -0.30 3.05
N GLN A 77 7.44 0.58 2.78
CA GLN A 77 8.67 0.21 2.08
C GLN A 77 9.47 -0.88 2.83
N ASN A 78 9.59 -0.77 4.15
CA ASN A 78 10.29 -1.80 4.95
C ASN A 78 9.52 -3.12 4.94
N MET A 79 8.18 -3.07 5.03
CA MET A 79 7.34 -4.26 4.93
C MET A 79 7.50 -4.98 3.59
N LEU A 80 7.76 -4.26 2.49
CA LEU A 80 8.04 -4.89 1.19
C LEU A 80 9.28 -5.78 1.22
N ILE A 81 10.26 -5.46 2.07
CA ILE A 81 11.49 -6.24 2.22
C ILE A 81 11.26 -7.42 3.18
N ASP A 82 10.59 -7.16 4.30
CA ASP A 82 10.51 -8.11 5.41
C ASP A 82 9.35 -9.11 5.27
N SER A 83 8.22 -8.68 4.71
CA SER A 83 6.98 -9.47 4.70
C SER A 83 6.83 -10.30 3.43
N ILE A 84 6.63 -11.61 3.61
CA ILE A 84 6.35 -12.54 2.51
C ILE A 84 5.08 -12.13 1.76
N ARG A 85 4.03 -11.66 2.47
CA ARG A 85 2.78 -11.20 1.85
C ARG A 85 3.02 -10.02 0.91
N MET A 86 3.81 -9.04 1.35
CA MET A 86 4.12 -7.88 0.53
C MET A 86 4.93 -8.27 -0.70
N ARG A 87 5.92 -9.15 -0.55
CA ARG A 87 6.73 -9.66 -1.67
C ARG A 87 5.91 -10.47 -2.66
N TYR A 88 4.91 -11.22 -2.19
CA TYR A 88 3.94 -11.92 -3.04
C TYR A 88 3.09 -10.91 -3.84
N LEU A 89 2.49 -9.92 -3.15
CA LEU A 89 1.65 -8.91 -3.80
C LEU A 89 2.43 -8.02 -4.77
N SER A 90 3.68 -7.70 -4.45
CA SER A 90 4.53 -6.88 -5.30
C SER A 90 5.32 -7.66 -6.34
N GLN A 91 5.25 -9.00 -6.33
CA GLN A 91 6.04 -9.87 -7.21
C GLN A 91 7.54 -9.52 -7.15
N GLU A 92 8.08 -9.41 -5.93
CA GLU A 92 9.48 -9.02 -5.65
C GLU A 92 9.88 -7.62 -6.18
N GLN A 93 8.90 -6.74 -6.39
CA GLN A 93 9.14 -5.32 -6.67
C GLN A 93 9.17 -4.51 -5.38
N PHE A 94 10.08 -3.54 -5.31
CA PHE A 94 10.29 -2.71 -4.11
C PHE A 94 10.11 -1.23 -4.44
N PRO A 95 8.85 -0.76 -4.64
CA PRO A 95 8.59 0.66 -4.82
C PRO A 95 9.06 1.44 -3.59
N ASN A 96 9.69 2.60 -3.84
CA ASN A 96 10.14 3.50 -2.79
C ASN A 96 8.92 4.18 -2.13
N PHE A 97 9.03 4.56 -0.84
CA PHE A 97 8.01 5.33 -0.12
C PHE A 97 7.50 6.55 -0.91
N ARG A 98 8.37 7.22 -1.69
CA ARG A 98 8.00 8.35 -2.56
C ARG A 98 7.03 7.95 -3.66
N THR A 99 7.21 6.78 -4.26
CA THR A 99 6.31 6.24 -5.28
C THR A 99 4.95 5.92 -4.66
N ILE A 100 4.95 5.30 -3.48
CA ILE A 100 3.74 4.94 -2.74
C ILE A 100 2.96 6.19 -2.35
N ASN A 101 3.64 7.19 -1.78
CA ASN A 101 3.00 8.43 -1.36
C ASN A 101 2.47 9.23 -2.57
N ARG A 102 3.19 9.25 -3.70
CA ARG A 102 2.70 9.85 -4.94
C ARG A 102 1.42 9.20 -5.46
N PHE A 103 1.29 7.88 -5.34
CA PHE A 103 0.06 7.16 -5.67
C PHE A 103 -1.09 7.57 -4.75
N ARG A 104 -0.85 7.65 -3.43
CA ARG A 104 -1.87 8.03 -2.43
C ARG A 104 -2.43 9.44 -2.62
N VAL A 105 -1.57 10.41 -2.94
CA VAL A 105 -1.98 11.81 -3.11
C VAL A 105 -2.49 12.14 -4.52
N HIS A 106 -2.44 11.18 -5.45
CA HIS A 106 -2.89 11.41 -6.81
C HIS A 106 -4.43 11.59 -6.81
N PRO A 107 -4.98 12.69 -7.35
CA PRO A 107 -6.40 13.05 -7.18
C PRO A 107 -7.37 11.91 -7.53
N ILE A 108 -7.13 11.24 -8.66
CA ILE A 108 -8.00 10.15 -9.14
C ILE A 108 -7.77 8.86 -8.33
N MET A 109 -6.53 8.60 -7.90
CA MET A 109 -6.24 7.35 -7.19
C MET A 109 -6.67 7.41 -5.73
N ASN A 110 -6.68 8.60 -5.13
CA ASN A 110 -7.17 8.82 -3.77
C ASN A 110 -8.65 8.40 -3.67
N ASP A 111 -9.50 8.87 -4.58
CA ASP A 111 -10.91 8.50 -4.62
C ASP A 111 -11.09 6.98 -4.81
N ILE A 112 -10.28 6.36 -5.68
CA ILE A 112 -10.29 4.90 -5.88
C ILE A 112 -9.89 4.18 -4.60
N LEU A 113 -8.88 4.67 -3.88
CA LEU A 113 -8.37 4.06 -2.66
C LEU A 113 -9.42 4.10 -1.55
N ASP A 114 -10.12 5.23 -1.41
CA ASP A 114 -11.21 5.42 -0.46
C ASP A 114 -12.37 4.45 -0.73
N HIS A 115 -12.83 4.37 -1.98
CA HIS A 115 -13.87 3.43 -2.38
C HIS A 115 -13.41 1.97 -2.27
N SER A 116 -12.15 1.70 -2.60
CA SER A 116 -11.57 0.37 -2.53
C SER A 116 -11.54 -0.14 -1.11
N PHE A 117 -11.21 0.70 -0.13
CA PHE A 117 -11.16 0.29 1.27
C PHE A 117 -12.54 -0.16 1.79
N VAL A 118 -13.60 0.60 1.49
CA VAL A 118 -14.97 0.27 1.91
C VAL A 118 -15.45 -1.03 1.25
N GLN A 119 -15.27 -1.16 -0.07
CA GLN A 119 -15.70 -2.34 -0.81
C GLN A 119 -14.89 -3.58 -0.43
N PHE A 120 -13.59 -3.43 -0.23
CA PHE A 120 -12.73 -4.53 0.21
C PHE A 120 -13.11 -5.01 1.61
N ARG A 121 -13.44 -4.11 2.54
CA ARG A 121 -14.01 -4.48 3.84
C ARG A 121 -15.29 -5.29 3.68
N GLU A 122 -16.20 -4.87 2.80
CA GLU A 122 -17.43 -5.63 2.53
C GLU A 122 -17.12 -7.03 2.00
N LEU A 123 -16.15 -7.17 1.09
CA LEU A 123 -15.71 -8.46 0.57
C LEU A 123 -15.16 -9.36 1.68
N LEU A 124 -14.34 -8.81 2.60
CA LEU A 124 -13.80 -9.56 3.74
C LEU A 124 -14.89 -10.03 4.72
N VAL A 125 -15.95 -9.23 4.89
CA VAL A 125 -17.11 -9.62 5.71
C VAL A 125 -17.93 -10.72 5.01
N GLN A 126 -18.15 -10.58 3.69
CA GLN A 126 -18.90 -11.57 2.91
C GLN A 126 -18.18 -12.92 2.79
N SER A 127 -16.85 -12.90 2.70
CA SER A 127 -16.01 -14.10 2.69
C SER A 127 -15.85 -14.73 4.08
N GLY A 128 -16.35 -14.09 5.14
CA GLY A 128 -16.25 -14.59 6.51
C GLY A 128 -14.85 -14.49 7.12
N LEU A 129 -13.91 -13.79 6.45
CA LEU A 129 -12.55 -13.55 6.95
C LEU A 129 -12.54 -12.53 8.09
N ILE A 130 -13.51 -11.61 8.13
CA ILE A 130 -13.69 -10.63 9.20
C ILE A 130 -15.13 -10.68 9.72
N SER A 131 -15.28 -10.62 11.05
CA SER A 131 -16.61 -10.43 11.66
C SER A 131 -17.08 -8.99 11.50
N GLY A 132 -18.23 -8.77 10.85
CA GLY A 132 -18.84 -7.45 10.68
C GLY A 132 -19.36 -6.84 11.98
N SER A 133 -19.42 -7.62 13.06
CA SER A 133 -19.77 -7.19 14.42
C SER A 133 -18.49 -7.03 15.25
N ALA A 134 -18.31 -5.87 15.88
CA ALA A 134 -17.29 -5.70 16.91
C ALA A 134 -17.56 -6.70 18.04
N LEU A 135 -16.79 -7.79 18.10
CA LEU A 135 -16.86 -8.78 19.16
C LEU A 135 -16.14 -8.21 20.39
N TYR A 136 -16.85 -7.44 21.21
CA TYR A 136 -16.39 -7.14 22.56
C TYR A 136 -16.54 -8.41 23.39
N ILE A 137 -15.46 -9.18 23.55
CA ILE A 137 -15.42 -10.26 24.53
C ILE A 137 -15.13 -9.62 25.89
N ASP A 138 -16.15 -9.04 26.50
CA ASP A 138 -16.16 -8.82 27.94
C ASP A 138 -17.33 -9.63 28.52
N GLY A 139 -17.00 -10.67 29.29
CA GLY A 139 -17.88 -11.43 30.18
C GLY A 139 -19.31 -11.78 29.75
N THR A 140 -19.63 -11.97 28.45
CA THR A 140 -21.04 -12.10 28.03
C THR A 140 -21.52 -13.56 28.08
N LYS A 141 -22.49 -13.84 28.96
CA LYS A 141 -23.32 -15.05 28.93
C LYS A 141 -24.17 -15.07 27.66
N ILE A 142 -24.00 -16.08 26.82
CA ILE A 142 -24.82 -16.29 25.63
C ILE A 142 -26.12 -16.98 26.07
N GLU A 143 -27.23 -16.26 26.05
CA GLU A 143 -28.57 -16.88 26.09
C GLU A 143 -28.96 -17.33 24.69
N ALA A 144 -29.66 -18.46 24.58
CA ALA A 144 -30.11 -19.00 23.30
C ALA A 144 -31.14 -18.06 22.64
N ASP A 145 -30.83 -17.55 21.45
CA ASP A 145 -31.77 -16.78 20.65
C ASP A 145 -32.85 -17.70 20.06
N ALA A 146 -34.03 -17.68 20.68
CA ALA A 146 -35.23 -18.41 20.28
C ALA A 146 -36.38 -17.45 19.96
N ASN A 147 -36.10 -16.29 19.34
CA ASN A 147 -37.15 -15.33 19.04
C ASN A 147 -38.00 -15.76 17.83
N LYS A 148 -39.32 -15.85 18.02
CA LYS A 148 -40.33 -16.27 17.02
C LYS A 148 -40.54 -15.25 15.89
N TYR A 149 -39.92 -14.07 15.98
CA TYR A 149 -40.04 -12.96 15.03
C TYR A 149 -38.71 -12.62 14.35
N SER A 150 -38.07 -13.61 13.71
CA SER A 150 -36.81 -13.42 12.96
C SER A 150 -36.98 -12.75 11.58
N PHE A 151 -38.20 -12.34 11.22
CA PHE A 151 -38.47 -11.71 9.93
C PHE A 151 -38.10 -10.23 9.95
N VAL A 152 -36.93 -9.92 9.39
CA VAL A 152 -36.48 -8.55 9.17
C VAL A 152 -36.91 -8.10 7.78
N TRP A 153 -37.60 -6.96 7.69
CA TRP A 153 -38.06 -6.40 6.43
C TRP A 153 -36.87 -5.97 5.56
N LYS A 154 -36.90 -6.34 4.27
CA LYS A 154 -35.85 -5.99 3.28
C LYS A 154 -35.48 -4.49 3.31
N LYS A 155 -36.47 -3.60 3.46
CA LYS A 155 -36.24 -2.14 3.55
C LYS A 155 -35.42 -1.74 4.78
N SER A 156 -35.63 -2.40 5.91
CA SER A 156 -34.86 -2.15 7.13
C SER A 156 -33.43 -2.67 7.01
N ILE A 157 -33.23 -3.82 6.35
CA ILE A 157 -31.89 -4.35 6.05
C ILE A 157 -31.13 -3.39 5.13
N LEU A 158 -31.76 -2.91 4.05
CA LEU A 158 -31.15 -1.96 3.11
C LEU A 158 -30.75 -0.65 3.82
N LYS A 159 -31.66 -0.05 4.60
CA LYS A 159 -31.36 1.17 5.36
C LYS A 159 -30.23 0.97 6.36
N TYR A 160 -30.16 -0.21 7.00
CA TYR A 160 -29.09 -0.53 7.93
C TYR A 160 -27.75 -0.69 7.21
N LYS A 161 -27.73 -1.33 6.03
CA LYS A 161 -26.54 -1.43 5.16
C LYS A 161 -26.03 -0.03 4.79
N ASP A 162 -26.89 0.83 4.25
CA ASP A 162 -26.50 2.20 3.85
C ASP A 162 -25.90 2.98 5.03
N SER A 163 -26.51 2.87 6.21
CA SER A 163 -25.98 3.51 7.42
C SER A 163 -24.65 2.94 7.90
N LEU A 164 -24.38 1.66 7.62
CA LEU A 164 -23.16 0.98 8.02
C LEU A 164 -22.01 1.33 7.07
N ASP A 165 -22.30 1.44 5.77
CA ASP A 165 -21.35 1.84 4.74
C ASP A 165 -20.92 3.32 4.96
N GLN A 166 -21.87 4.20 5.31
CA GLN A 166 -21.57 5.58 5.67
C GLN A 166 -20.64 5.67 6.89
N LYS A 167 -20.91 4.90 7.96
CA LYS A 167 -20.03 4.85 9.14
C LYS A 167 -18.65 4.29 8.81
N ALA A 168 -18.56 3.31 7.91
CA ALA A 168 -17.29 2.77 7.48
C ALA A 168 -16.44 3.83 6.76
N LEU A 169 -17.08 4.64 5.91
CA LEU A 169 -16.44 5.77 5.25
C LEU A 169 -15.97 6.83 6.25
N GLU A 170 -16.83 7.21 7.21
CA GLU A 170 -16.48 8.17 8.26
C GLU A 170 -15.28 7.70 9.11
N ASN A 171 -15.26 6.41 9.50
CA ASN A 171 -14.14 5.83 10.23
C ASN A 171 -12.85 5.84 9.41
N TYR A 172 -12.95 5.55 8.11
CA TYR A 172 -11.82 5.60 7.21
C TYR A 172 -11.31 7.05 7.04
N GLN A 173 -12.19 8.04 6.88
CA GLN A 173 -11.81 9.45 6.82
C GLN A 173 -11.10 9.90 8.12
N GLN A 174 -11.61 9.50 9.28
CA GLN A 174 -10.93 9.75 10.56
C GLN A 174 -9.54 9.10 10.61
N MET A 175 -9.40 7.87 10.11
CA MET A 175 -8.10 7.19 10.01
C MET A 175 -7.16 7.95 9.08
N VAL A 176 -7.66 8.47 7.96
CA VAL A 176 -6.89 9.29 7.03
C VAL A 176 -6.36 10.54 7.73
N GLU A 177 -7.23 11.29 8.40
CA GLU A 177 -6.87 12.52 9.09
C GLU A 177 -5.91 12.32 10.26
N THR A 178 -6.14 11.29 11.07
CA THR A 178 -5.41 11.09 12.34
C THR A 178 -4.10 10.32 12.18
N LYS A 179 -4.00 9.43 11.18
CA LYS A 179 -2.85 8.52 11.03
C LYS A 179 -2.11 8.73 9.71
N ILE A 180 -2.83 8.81 8.60
CA ILE A 180 -2.21 8.85 7.27
C ILE A 180 -1.63 10.23 6.96
N LEU A 181 -2.41 11.30 7.13
CA LEU A 181 -1.95 12.66 6.83
C LEU A 181 -0.72 13.08 7.65
N PRO A 182 -0.64 12.83 8.97
CA PRO A 182 0.54 13.18 9.74
C PRO A 182 1.80 12.48 9.24
N GLU A 183 1.71 11.19 8.91
CA GLU A 183 2.83 10.41 8.35
C GLU A 183 3.24 10.90 6.97
N LEU A 184 2.27 11.26 6.11
CA LEU A 184 2.56 11.87 4.81
C LEU A 184 3.26 13.22 4.97
N ILE A 185 2.81 14.04 5.91
CA ILE A 185 3.43 15.34 6.22
C ILE A 185 4.85 15.14 6.76
N ASP A 186 5.06 14.14 7.63
CA ASP A 186 6.38 13.84 8.17
C ASP A 186 7.35 13.34 7.09
N ASP A 187 6.87 12.46 6.21
CA ASP A 187 7.63 12.01 5.03
C ASP A 187 7.99 13.17 4.08
N LEU A 188 7.16 14.22 4.02
CA LEU A 188 7.40 15.44 3.24
C LEU A 188 8.38 16.41 3.92
N LYS A 189 8.45 16.46 5.26
CA LYS A 189 9.42 17.32 5.97
C LYS A 189 10.87 16.94 5.71
N ASP A 190 11.12 15.68 5.40
CA ASP A 190 12.43 15.17 5.00
C ASP A 190 12.74 15.46 3.51
N GLU A 191 11.89 16.19 2.79
CA GLU A 191 12.24 16.77 1.50
C GLU A 191 13.12 18.00 1.70
N LEU A 192 14.20 18.07 0.92
CA LEU A 192 15.08 19.23 0.91
C LEU A 192 14.23 20.48 0.67
N SER A 193 14.37 21.47 1.55
CA SER A 193 13.76 22.78 1.37
C SER A 193 14.20 23.37 0.03
N ILE A 194 13.38 24.24 -0.56
CA ILE A 194 13.74 24.97 -1.79
C ILE A 194 15.12 25.63 -1.63
N GLU A 195 15.42 26.16 -0.44
CA GLU A 195 16.71 26.78 -0.11
C GLU A 195 17.89 25.78 -0.06
N GLU A 196 17.63 24.52 0.28
CA GLU A 196 18.65 23.47 0.29
C GLU A 196 18.88 22.92 -1.13
N ILE A 197 17.82 22.84 -1.93
CA ILE A 197 17.90 22.52 -3.36
C ILE A 197 18.69 23.61 -4.12
N GLU A 198 18.46 24.88 -3.83
CA GLU A 198 19.21 25.99 -4.43
C GLU A 198 20.70 25.93 -4.04
N ARG A 199 21.02 25.60 -2.78
CA ARG A 199 22.40 25.39 -2.34
C ARG A 199 23.07 24.22 -3.05
N ILE A 200 22.36 23.10 -3.22
CA ILE A 200 22.86 21.94 -3.98
C ILE A 200 23.09 22.31 -5.44
N ARG A 201 22.17 23.07 -6.05
CA ARG A 201 22.31 23.55 -7.43
C ARG A 201 23.55 24.43 -7.59
N GLN A 202 23.75 25.42 -6.72
CA GLN A 202 24.95 26.27 -6.74
C GLN A 202 26.24 25.45 -6.60
N SER A 203 26.26 24.48 -5.68
CA SER A 203 27.42 23.59 -5.49
C SER A 203 27.70 22.70 -6.70
N LEU A 204 26.65 22.25 -7.42
CA LEU A 204 26.78 21.50 -8.67
C LEU A 204 27.32 22.38 -9.80
N GLU A 205 26.81 23.60 -9.95
CA GLU A 205 27.30 24.57 -10.94
C GLU A 205 28.79 24.92 -10.71
N GLU A 206 29.21 25.09 -9.45
CA GLU A 206 30.63 25.29 -9.11
C GLU A 206 31.51 24.07 -9.48
N LYS A 207 31.04 22.86 -9.18
CA LYS A 207 31.77 21.64 -9.56
C LYS A 207 31.84 21.43 -11.07
N GLU A 208 30.78 21.77 -11.79
CA GLU A 208 30.75 21.71 -13.25
C GLU A 208 31.80 22.66 -13.84
N ASN A 209 31.87 23.90 -13.34
CA ASN A 209 32.88 24.86 -13.76
C ASN A 209 34.31 24.38 -13.44
N GLN A 210 34.55 23.82 -12.25
CA GLN A 210 35.85 23.25 -11.90
C GLN A 210 36.25 22.08 -12.81
N LEU A 211 35.29 21.25 -13.21
CA LEU A 211 35.54 20.14 -14.13
C LEU A 211 35.81 20.64 -15.55
N ILE A 212 35.09 21.68 -16.01
CA ILE A 212 35.35 22.33 -17.31
C ILE A 212 36.76 22.92 -17.32
N GLU A 213 37.15 23.65 -16.27
CA GLU A 213 38.52 24.18 -16.14
C GLU A 213 39.57 23.07 -16.09
N ALA A 214 39.28 21.95 -15.44
CA ALA A 214 40.18 20.80 -15.40
C ALA A 214 40.30 20.11 -16.77
N ILE A 215 39.23 20.06 -17.57
CA ILE A 215 39.23 19.53 -18.94
C ILE A 215 40.03 20.45 -19.87
N ASP A 216 39.85 21.76 -19.76
CA ASP A 216 40.60 22.76 -20.54
C ASP A 216 42.11 22.75 -20.20
N GLN A 217 42.48 22.29 -18.99
CA GLN A 217 43.86 22.11 -18.55
C GLN A 217 44.47 20.76 -18.96
N THR A 218 43.67 19.80 -19.46
CA THR A 218 44.21 18.55 -20.00
C THR A 218 44.69 18.74 -21.43
N GLU A 219 45.94 18.37 -21.72
CA GLU A 219 46.49 18.42 -23.08
C GLU A 219 45.68 17.54 -24.02
N THR A 220 45.28 18.10 -25.17
CA THR A 220 44.70 17.34 -26.27
C THR A 220 45.66 16.25 -26.70
N VAL A 221 45.29 14.99 -26.47
CA VAL A 221 46.00 13.86 -27.05
C VAL A 221 45.75 13.91 -28.56
N GLU A 222 46.72 14.39 -29.33
CA GLU A 222 46.70 14.25 -30.79
C GLU A 222 46.65 12.74 -31.10
N GLY A 223 45.50 12.28 -31.59
CA GLY A 223 45.29 10.89 -31.97
C GLY A 223 46.22 10.51 -33.11
N GLY A 224 47.06 9.50 -32.86
CA GLY A 224 47.83 8.77 -33.87
C GLY A 224 47.02 7.67 -34.54
#